data_AF-A0A8T4R3N3-F1
#
_entry.id   AF-A0A8T4R3N3-F1
#
_cell.length_a   1.000
_cell.length_b   1.000
_cell.length_c   1.000
_cell.angle_alpha   90.00
_cell.angle_beta   90.00
_cell.angle_gamma   90.00
#
_symmetry.space_group_name_H-M   'P 1'
#
loop_
_entity.id
_entity.type
_entity.pdbx_description
1 polymer ?
#
loop_
_entity_poly.entity_id
_entity_poly.type
_entity_poly.pdbx_seq_one_letter_code
_entity_poly.pdbx_strand_id
1 'polypeptide(L)' 'MGKRVNILLKDQTHTEAKVLAVLKDITLNEFIEQAVKAAIEHNKEILERFKKK' A
#
# COMPACT_ATOMS: atom_id res chain seq x y z
N MET A 1 4.66 -2.01 -16.34
CA MET A 1 4.05 -3.37 -16.31
C MET A 1 3.93 -3.78 -14.85
N GLY A 2 2.71 -3.94 -14.34
CA GLY A 2 2.46 -4.25 -12.92
C GLY A 2 2.48 -5.75 -12.64
N LYS A 3 2.75 -6.14 -11.38
CA LYS A 3 2.57 -7.52 -10.91
C LYS A 3 1.27 -7.60 -10.12
N ARG A 4 0.47 -8.65 -10.36
CA ARG A 4 -0.72 -8.93 -9.54
C ARG A 4 -0.30 -9.61 -8.24
N VAL A 5 -0.94 -9.22 -7.14
CA VAL A 5 -0.73 -9.80 -5.81
C VAL A 5 -2.10 -10.09 -5.20
N ASN A 6 -2.23 -11.27 -4.61
CA ASN A 6 -3.38 -11.63 -3.80
C ASN A 6 -3.03 -11.35 -2.34
N ILE A 7 -3.77 -10.44 -1.70
CA ILE A 7 -3.59 -10.08 -0.29
C ILE A 7 -4.87 -10.39 0.47
N LEU A 8 -4.71 -11.04 1.62
CA LEU A 8 -5.77 -11.16 2.60
C LEU A 8 -5.65 -9.99 3.58
N LEU A 9 -6.69 -9.18 3.66
CA LEU A 9 -6.82 -8.12 4.66
C LEU A 9 -7.86 -8.56 5.69
N LYS A 10 -7.68 -8.14 6.95
CA LYS A 10 -8.74 -8.27 7.95
C LYS A 10 -9.96 -7.48 7.49
N ASP A 11 -11.16 -8.01 7.71
CA ASP A 11 -12.43 -7.40 7.27
C ASP A 11 -12.54 -5.92 7.65
N GLN A 12 -12.17 -5.58 8.88
CA GLN A 12 -12.19 -4.19 9.35
C GLN A 12 -11.26 -3.30 8.53
N THR A 13 -10.01 -3.71 8.33
CA THR A 13 -9.00 -2.96 7.55
C THR A 13 -9.43 -2.80 6.09
N HIS A 14 -9.99 -3.85 5.49
CA HIS A 14 -10.51 -3.78 4.13
C HIS A 14 -11.69 -2.80 4.03
N THR A 15 -12.60 -2.83 4.99
CA THR A 15 -13.76 -1.93 5.03
C THR A 15 -13.35 -0.48 5.18
N GLU A 16 -12.46 -0.18 6.13
CA GLU A 16 -11.91 1.16 6.34
C GLU A 16 -11.17 1.68 5.10
N ALA A 17 -10.33 0.84 4.47
CA ALA A 17 -9.63 1.20 3.24
C ALA A 17 -10.60 1.51 2.10
N LYS A 18 -11.69 0.74 1.97
CA LYS A 18 -12.72 0.98 0.93
C LYS A 18 -13.45 2.29 1.16
N VAL A 19 -13.82 2.60 2.41
CA VAL A 19 -14.45 3.89 2.74
C VAL A 19 -13.52 5.05 2.40
N LEU A 20 -12.25 4.96 2.79
CA LEU A 20 -11.25 6.00 2.49
C LEU A 20 -11.01 6.19 1.00
N ALA A 21 -10.97 5.10 0.22
CA ALA A 21 -10.82 5.17 -1.23
C ALA A 21 -11.98 5.94 -1.87
N VAL A 22 -13.23 5.64 -1.46
CA VAL A 22 -14.44 6.35 -1.92
C VAL A 22 -14.38 7.83 -1.55
N LEU A 23 -14.05 8.16 -0.31
CA LEU A 23 -13.94 9.56 0.15
C LEU A 23 -12.85 10.35 -0.57
N LYS A 24 -11.84 9.67 -1.13
CA LYS A 24 -10.73 10.26 -1.88
C LYS A 24 -10.97 10.27 -3.40
N ASP A 25 -12.12 9.80 -3.87
CA ASP A 25 -12.46 9.65 -5.30
C ASP A 25 -11.41 8.82 -6.08
N ILE A 26 -10.91 7.75 -5.46
CA ILE A 26 -9.96 6.81 -6.07
C ILE A 26 -10.42 5.36 -5.87
N THR A 27 -9.86 4.45 -6.67
CA THR A 27 -10.11 3.01 -6.50
C THR A 27 -9.41 2.47 -5.25
N LEU A 28 -9.93 1.37 -4.70
CA LEU A 28 -9.28 0.65 -3.59
C LEU A 28 -7.84 0.22 -3.95
N ASN A 29 -7.62 -0.18 -5.20
CA ASN A 29 -6.28 -0.57 -5.68
C ASN A 29 -5.30 0.62 -5.64
N GLU A 30 -5.72 1.79 -6.12
CA GLU A 30 -4.90 3.01 -6.06
C GLU A 30 -4.62 3.42 -4.61
N PHE A 31 -5.62 3.32 -3.73
CA PHE A 31 -5.43 3.59 -2.31
C PHE A 31 -4.37 2.66 -1.68
N ILE A 32 -4.47 1.36 -1.96
CA ILE A 32 -3.50 0.36 -1.47
C ILE A 32 -2.11 0.63 -2.04
N GLU A 33 -1.99 0.95 -3.33
CA GLU A 33 -0.71 1.29 -3.96
C GLU A 33 -0.08 2.53 -3.33
N GLN A 34 -0.86 3.58 -3.08
CA GLN A 34 -0.40 4.79 -2.38
C GLN A 34 0.07 4.46 -0.96
N ALA A 35 -0.67 3.64 -0.22
CA ALA A 35 -0.30 3.22 1.13
C ALA A 35 1.01 2.44 1.15
N VAL A 36 1.19 1.48 0.22
CA VAL A 36 2.44 0.73 0.06
C VAL A 36 3.60 1.66 -0.32
N LYS A 37 3.39 2.59 -1.25
CA LYS A 37 4.41 3.57 -1.65
C LYS A 37 4.85 4.43 -0.46
N ALA A 38 3.91 4.94 0.33
CA ALA A 38 4.22 5.71 1.53
C ALA A 38 5.02 4.90 2.55
N ALA A 39 4.67 3.62 2.75
CA ALA A 39 5.42 2.72 3.62
C ALA A 39 6.85 2.47 3.10
N ILE A 40 7.04 2.28 1.79
CA ILE A 40 8.37 2.13 1.18
C ILE A 40 9.20 3.39 1.40
N GLU A 41 8.63 4.57 1.16
CA GLU A 41 9.31 5.85 1.35
C GLU A 41 9.75 6.05 2.81
N HIS A 42 8.87 5.77 3.77
CA HIS A 42 9.17 5.83 5.20
C HIS A 42 10.30 4.86 5.62
N ASN A 43 10.43 3.73 4.92
CA ASN A 43 11.41 2.69 5.22
C ASN A 43 12.62 2.70 4.26
N LYS A 44 12.82 3.78 3.49
CA LYS A 44 13.93 3.91 2.53
C LYS A 44 15.28 3.64 3.15
N GLU A 45 15.52 4.15 4.37
CA GLU A 45 16.80 3.98 5.06
C GLU A 45 17.14 2.50 5.32
N ILE A 46 16.13 1.66 5.56
CA ILE A 46 16.28 0.21 5.75
C ILE A 46 16.69 -0.46 4.43
N LEU A 47 16.07 -0.04 3.32
CA LEU A 47 16.40 -0.55 1.99
C LEU A 47 17.83 -0.18 1.57
N GLU A 48 18.28 1.03 1.90
CA GLU A 48 19.65 1.47 1.60
C GLU A 48 20.70 0.70 2.41
N ARG A 49 20.38 0.29 3.66
CA ARG A 49 21.24 -0.62 4.43
C ARG A 49 21.31 -2.02 3.81
N PHE A 50 20.21 -2.50 3.23
CA PHE A 50 20.17 -3.81 2.59
C PHE A 50 21.02 -3.87 1.32
N LYS A 51 21.03 -2.81 0.50
CA LYS A 51 21.80 -2.77 -0.76
C LYS A 51 23.32 -2.71 -0.58
N LYS A 52 23.81 -2.25 0.58
CA LYS A 52 25.25 -2.15 0.87
C LYS A 52 25.88 -3.47 1.33
N LYS A 53 25.11 -4.55 1.39
CA LYS A 53 25.53 -5.88 1.80
C LYS A 53 25.51 -6.82 0.59
#